data_AF-A0A1C6DPY1-F1
#
_entry.id   AF-A0A1C6DPY1-F1
#
_cell.length_a   1.000
_cell.length_b   1.000
_cell.length_c   1.000
_cell.angle_alpha   90.00
_cell.angle_beta   90.00
_cell.angle_gamma   90.00
#
_symmetry.space_group_name_H-M   'P 1'
#
loop_
_entity.id
_entity.type
_entity.pdbx_description
1 polymer ?
#
loop_
_entity_poly.entity_id
_entity_poly.type
_entity_poly.pdbx_seq_one_letter_code
_entity_poly.pdbx_strand_id
1 'polypeptide(L)'
;MVVSVFLNATINGTNQTWSDSEMTDKNQQVKTATDYIKNQSSRYSNTVTFENANTNSNLSLLIPNNNISITVPSSNTIWNITVNGTSKSLQTMLREQLQTYNMMPDTLKSQYSADGVSYVVFIEYNGRSSMMCLSDIDIVSLVRPGNSAADDTARSITHELMHCYGAPDIYGDNVAAYSQVKYYYDIMRVAGISLNSLNVNTYAAYCVGWTNTLLTEDAVAYDFS
;
A
#
# COMPACT_ATOMS: atom_id res chain seq x y z
N MET A 1 14.08 0.49 -9.05
CA MET A 1 13.24 1.69 -8.81
C MET A 1 11.78 1.32 -8.93
N VAL A 2 10.92 1.81 -8.04
CA VAL A 2 9.46 1.60 -8.08
C VAL A 2 8.72 2.93 -8.17
N VAL A 3 7.72 2.99 -9.04
CA VAL A 3 6.84 4.17 -9.15
C VAL A 3 5.63 3.95 -8.27
N SER A 4 5.35 4.89 -7.38
CA SER A 4 4.10 4.91 -6.63
C SER A 4 3.17 5.98 -7.21
N VAL A 5 1.96 5.58 -7.62
CA VAL A 5 0.94 6.49 -8.16
C VAL A 5 -0.16 6.72 -7.13
N PHE A 6 -0.55 7.97 -6.98
CA PHE A 6 -1.49 8.43 -5.97
C PHE A 6 -2.82 8.73 -6.61
N LEU A 7 -3.85 8.02 -6.17
CA LEU A 7 -5.19 8.15 -6.71
C LEU A 7 -6.09 8.70 -5.61
N ASN A 8 -6.37 10.00 -5.63
CA ASN A 8 -7.35 10.61 -4.74
C ASN A 8 -8.74 10.47 -5.37
N ALA A 9 -9.62 9.68 -4.77
CA ALA A 9 -10.94 9.39 -5.30
C ALA A 9 -12.04 9.95 -4.38
N THR A 10 -13.07 10.54 -5.00
CA THR A 10 -14.27 11.05 -4.32
C THR A 10 -15.44 10.09 -4.55
N ILE A 11 -16.30 9.91 -3.52
CA ILE A 11 -17.48 9.04 -3.56
C ILE A 11 -18.74 9.84 -3.90
N ASN A 12 -19.64 9.20 -4.63
CA ASN A 12 -20.92 9.78 -5.04
C ASN A 12 -21.80 10.17 -3.83
N GLY A 13 -22.58 11.24 -3.98
CA GLY A 13 -23.51 11.74 -2.95
C GLY A 13 -22.89 12.66 -1.90
N THR A 14 -21.59 12.94 -2.00
CA THR A 14 -20.92 13.97 -1.20
C THR A 14 -20.48 15.11 -2.12
N ASN A 15 -20.77 16.37 -1.73
CA ASN A 15 -20.15 17.56 -2.35
C ASN A 15 -18.71 17.76 -1.85
N GLN A 16 -18.14 16.73 -1.21
CA GLN A 16 -16.82 16.78 -0.61
C GLN A 16 -15.78 16.50 -1.69
N THR A 17 -14.78 17.36 -1.75
CA THR A 17 -13.62 17.22 -2.61
C THR A 17 -12.41 17.29 -1.72
N TRP A 18 -11.43 16.43 -1.97
CA TRP A 18 -10.12 16.52 -1.34
C TRP A 18 -9.57 17.95 -1.39
N SER A 19 -9.29 18.54 -0.23
CA SER A 19 -8.56 19.79 -0.17
C SER A 19 -7.09 19.58 -0.51
N ASP A 20 -6.41 20.64 -0.97
CA ASP A 20 -4.97 20.60 -1.24
C ASP A 20 -4.15 20.20 0.00
N SER A 21 -4.58 20.63 1.19
CA SER A 21 -3.98 20.23 2.46
C SER A 21 -4.12 18.75 2.74
N GLU A 22 -5.31 18.17 2.52
CA GLU A 22 -5.52 16.74 2.76
C GLU A 22 -4.72 15.89 1.78
N MET A 23 -4.68 16.27 0.50
CA MET A 23 -3.85 15.60 -0.50
C MET A 23 -2.37 15.68 -0.13
N THR A 24 -1.90 16.85 0.33
CA THR A 24 -0.52 17.04 0.78
C THR A 24 -0.20 16.14 1.97
N ASP A 25 -1.06 16.11 2.99
CA ASP A 25 -0.86 15.27 4.18
C ASP A 25 -0.83 13.78 3.82
N LYS A 26 -1.71 13.32 2.94
CA LYS A 26 -1.73 11.93 2.47
C LYS A 26 -0.51 11.57 1.64
N ASN A 27 -0.09 12.45 0.75
CA ASN A 27 1.15 12.27 0.00
C ASN A 27 2.36 12.20 0.94
N GLN A 28 2.39 13.01 2.01
CA GLN A 28 3.44 12.94 3.01
C GLN A 28 3.46 11.60 3.77
N GLN A 29 2.31 11.00 4.06
CA GLN A 29 2.25 9.65 4.66
C GLN A 29 2.89 8.59 3.77
N VAL A 30 2.68 8.67 2.45
CA VAL A 30 3.28 7.72 1.53
C VAL A 30 4.77 7.98 1.36
N LYS A 31 5.21 9.25 1.39
CA LYS A 31 6.64 9.56 1.44
C LYS A 31 7.29 8.91 2.67
N THR A 32 6.69 9.05 3.85
CA THR A 32 7.20 8.42 5.07
C THR A 32 7.30 6.90 4.92
N ALA A 33 6.29 6.25 4.34
CA ALA A 33 6.30 4.81 4.09
C ALA A 33 7.40 4.38 3.11
N THR A 34 7.53 5.08 1.98
CA THR A 34 8.52 4.77 0.93
C THR A 34 9.96 5.06 1.38
N ASP A 35 10.18 6.14 2.13
CA ASP A 35 11.47 6.44 2.79
C ASP A 35 11.83 5.34 3.79
N TYR A 36 10.86 4.84 4.56
CA TYR A 36 11.08 3.74 5.48
C TYR A 36 11.50 2.47 4.74
N ILE A 37 10.79 2.06 3.66
CA ILE A 37 11.17 0.90 2.84
C ILE A 37 12.59 1.05 2.30
N LYS A 38 12.93 2.23 1.76
CA LYS A 38 14.28 2.54 1.29
C LYS A 38 15.31 2.31 2.41
N ASN A 39 15.07 2.85 3.59
CA ASN A 39 15.95 2.70 4.75
C ASN A 39 16.05 1.25 5.24
N GLN A 40 14.98 0.47 5.17
CA GLN A 40 15.01 -0.94 5.54
C GLN A 40 15.78 -1.78 4.52
N SER A 41 15.64 -1.50 3.23
CA SER A 41 16.34 -2.23 2.16
C SER A 41 17.87 -2.13 2.27
N SER A 42 18.38 -0.96 2.68
CA SER A 42 19.82 -0.73 2.81
C SER A 42 20.47 -1.56 3.91
N ARG A 43 19.71 -2.00 4.93
CA ARG A 43 20.18 -2.94 5.96
C ARG A 43 20.59 -4.30 5.37
N TYR A 44 20.05 -4.64 4.21
CA TYR A 44 20.34 -5.87 3.46
C TYR A 44 21.26 -5.62 2.26
N SER A 45 21.95 -4.47 2.21
CA SER A 45 22.78 -4.06 1.07
C SER A 45 22.02 -3.99 -0.27
N ASN A 46 20.69 -3.83 -0.20
CA ASN A 46 19.84 -3.59 -1.36
C ASN A 46 19.49 -2.09 -1.43
N THR A 47 19.16 -1.60 -2.63
CA THR A 47 18.76 -0.21 -2.85
C THR A 47 17.38 -0.19 -3.50
N VAL A 48 16.35 0.08 -2.69
CA VAL A 48 15.02 0.38 -3.20
C VAL A 48 14.84 1.90 -3.29
N THR A 49 14.48 2.38 -4.46
CA THR A 49 14.17 3.80 -4.72
C THR A 49 12.73 3.95 -5.18
N PHE A 50 12.11 5.07 -4.77
CA PHE A 50 10.75 5.40 -5.15
C PHE A 50 10.69 6.75 -5.86
N GLU A 51 9.87 6.82 -6.90
CA GLU A 51 9.37 8.08 -7.45
C GLU A 51 7.89 8.21 -7.02
N ASN A 52 7.52 9.35 -6.42
CA ASN A 52 6.19 9.55 -5.86
C ASN A 52 5.67 11.00 -6.05
N ALA A 53 4.42 11.28 -5.66
CA ALA A 53 3.81 12.60 -5.87
C ALA A 53 4.52 13.76 -5.17
N ASN A 54 5.32 13.50 -4.13
CA ASN A 54 6.09 14.56 -3.46
C ASN A 54 7.33 14.96 -4.27
N THR A 55 7.89 14.04 -5.07
CA THR A 55 9.02 14.32 -5.95
C THR A 55 8.56 14.73 -7.35
N ASN A 56 7.42 14.21 -7.79
CA ASN A 56 6.82 14.51 -9.08
C ASN A 56 5.29 14.53 -8.99
N SER A 57 4.72 15.73 -8.99
CA SER A 57 3.27 15.95 -8.87
C SER A 57 2.44 15.28 -9.96
N ASN A 58 3.03 14.91 -11.11
CA ASN A 58 2.32 14.18 -12.17
C ASN A 58 1.95 12.75 -11.78
N LEU A 59 2.50 12.22 -10.68
CA LEU A 59 2.10 10.93 -10.12
C LEU A 59 0.91 11.04 -9.16
N SER A 60 0.32 12.24 -9.01
CA SER A 60 -0.94 12.46 -8.30
C SER A 60 -2.08 12.64 -9.29
N LEU A 61 -3.11 11.80 -9.16
CA LEU A 61 -4.32 11.84 -9.98
C LEU A 61 -5.54 11.99 -9.08
N LEU A 62 -6.33 13.03 -9.35
CA LEU A 62 -7.67 13.17 -8.79
C LEU A 62 -8.64 12.41 -9.70
N ILE A 63 -9.24 11.34 -9.18
CA ILE A 63 -10.27 10.59 -9.88
C ILE A 63 -11.58 11.36 -9.73
N PRO A 64 -12.17 11.87 -10.84
CA PRO A 64 -13.41 12.64 -10.78
C PRO A 64 -14.56 11.79 -10.22
N ASN A 65 -15.50 12.45 -9.53
CA ASN A 65 -16.66 11.86 -8.86
C ASN A 65 -17.67 11.28 -9.88
N ASN A 66 -17.30 10.17 -10.52
CA ASN A 66 -18.05 9.58 -11.62
C ASN A 66 -18.65 8.22 -11.21
N ASN A 67 -19.37 8.18 -10.08
CA ASN A 67 -20.17 7.05 -9.58
C ASN A 67 -19.47 5.95 -8.77
N ILE A 68 -18.36 6.24 -8.09
CA ILE A 68 -17.85 5.31 -7.06
C ILE A 68 -18.86 5.30 -5.90
N SER A 69 -19.44 4.13 -5.60
CA SER A 69 -20.24 3.93 -4.39
C SER A 69 -19.50 3.02 -3.44
N ILE A 70 -19.32 3.46 -2.21
CA ILE A 70 -18.77 2.60 -1.15
C ILE A 70 -19.91 2.23 -0.23
N THR A 71 -20.31 0.96 -0.24
CA THR A 71 -21.15 0.41 0.81
C THR A 71 -20.23 -0.11 1.90
N VAL A 72 -20.06 0.65 2.99
CA VAL A 72 -19.36 0.19 4.19
C VAL A 72 -20.35 -0.65 5.02
N PRO A 73 -20.11 -1.96 5.24
CA PRO A 73 -20.93 -2.74 6.17
C PRO A 73 -20.96 -2.10 7.56
N SER A 74 -22.06 -2.29 8.28
CA SER A 74 -22.23 -1.79 9.66
C SER A 74 -21.14 -2.25 10.64
N SER A 75 -20.34 -3.27 10.27
CA SER A 75 -19.21 -3.82 11.02
C SER A 75 -17.92 -2.98 10.95
N ASN A 76 -17.97 -1.71 10.54
CA ASN A 76 -16.80 -0.81 10.49
C ASN A 76 -15.64 -1.25 9.57
N THR A 77 -15.82 -2.36 8.85
CA THR A 77 -14.79 -2.98 8.02
C THR A 77 -15.31 -3.01 6.59
N ILE A 78 -14.66 -2.24 5.73
CA ILE A 78 -15.02 -2.18 4.31
C ILE A 78 -14.42 -3.43 3.68
N TRP A 79 -15.25 -4.36 3.20
CA TRP A 79 -14.78 -5.58 2.55
C TRP A 79 -15.08 -5.61 1.05
N ASN A 80 -15.96 -4.74 0.56
CA ASN A 80 -16.36 -4.67 -0.85
C ASN A 80 -16.69 -3.23 -1.24
N ILE A 81 -16.14 -2.75 -2.37
CA ILE A 81 -16.50 -1.47 -3.00
C ILE A 81 -17.16 -1.78 -4.35
N THR A 82 -18.35 -1.22 -4.60
CA THR A 82 -19.13 -1.46 -5.83
C THR A 82 -19.50 -0.15 -6.51
N VAL A 83 -19.22 0.00 -7.80
CA VAL A 83 -19.55 1.22 -8.56
C VAL A 83 -21.06 1.29 -8.79
N ASN A 84 -21.76 2.32 -8.30
CA ASN A 84 -23.22 2.43 -8.49
C ASN A 84 -23.56 2.72 -9.95
N GLY A 85 -24.63 2.13 -10.47
CA GLY A 85 -25.14 2.42 -11.81
C GLY A 85 -24.37 1.78 -12.97
N THR A 86 -23.39 0.91 -12.69
CA THR A 86 -22.69 0.10 -13.70
C THR A 86 -22.53 -1.35 -13.23
N SER A 87 -22.34 -2.30 -14.16
CA SER A 87 -21.99 -3.69 -13.84
C SER A 87 -20.49 -3.89 -13.57
N LYS A 88 -19.69 -2.81 -13.46
CA LYS A 88 -18.22 -2.88 -13.43
C LYS A 88 -17.68 -2.98 -12.00
N SER A 89 -16.58 -3.71 -11.84
CA SER A 89 -15.83 -3.75 -10.58
C SER A 89 -15.02 -2.46 -10.39
N LEU A 90 -14.63 -2.16 -9.14
CA LEU A 90 -13.72 -1.05 -8.82
C LEU A 90 -12.41 -1.14 -9.62
N GLN A 91 -11.83 -2.33 -9.74
CA GLN A 91 -10.60 -2.57 -10.50
C GLN A 91 -10.74 -2.17 -11.97
N THR A 92 -11.84 -2.56 -12.63
CA THR A 92 -12.10 -2.19 -14.02
C THR A 92 -12.17 -0.69 -14.20
N MET A 93 -12.87 0.02 -13.32
CA MET A 93 -12.99 1.47 -13.39
C MET A 93 -11.65 2.17 -13.12
N LEU A 94 -10.90 1.75 -12.09
CA LEU A 94 -9.56 2.31 -11.83
C LEU A 94 -8.62 2.11 -13.03
N ARG A 95 -8.67 0.94 -13.68
CA ARG A 95 -7.91 0.68 -14.91
C ARG A 95 -8.27 1.65 -16.03
N GLU A 96 -9.55 1.91 -16.26
CA GLU A 96 -10.01 2.86 -17.29
C GLU A 96 -9.54 4.29 -17.00
N GLN A 97 -9.57 4.72 -15.73
CA GLN A 97 -9.03 6.01 -15.31
C GLN A 97 -7.52 6.07 -15.54
N LEU A 98 -6.77 5.08 -15.05
CA LEU A 98 -5.32 5.01 -15.26
C LEU A 98 -4.94 5.03 -16.75
N GLN A 99 -5.71 4.35 -17.60
CA GLN A 99 -5.52 4.39 -19.04
C GLN A 99 -5.78 5.79 -19.63
N THR A 100 -6.84 6.46 -19.19
CA THR A 100 -7.19 7.82 -19.66
C THR A 100 -6.09 8.84 -19.35
N TYR A 101 -5.42 8.68 -18.21
CA TYR A 101 -4.35 9.59 -17.75
C TYR A 101 -2.93 9.08 -18.06
N ASN A 102 -2.77 8.05 -18.88
CA ASN A 102 -1.47 7.43 -19.21
C ASN A 102 -0.66 6.95 -17.99
N MET A 103 -1.35 6.49 -16.93
CA MET A 103 -0.76 5.99 -15.69
C MET A 103 -0.81 4.46 -15.58
N MET A 104 -0.90 3.75 -16.70
CA MET A 104 -0.85 2.28 -16.73
C MET A 104 0.55 1.77 -16.36
N PRO A 105 0.68 0.55 -15.77
CA PRO A 105 1.96 0.03 -15.28
C PRO A 105 3.05 0.05 -16.36
N ASP A 106 2.78 -0.48 -17.55
CA ASP A 106 3.78 -0.54 -18.64
C ASP A 106 4.24 0.85 -19.09
N THR A 107 3.32 1.81 -19.16
CA THR A 107 3.62 3.20 -19.50
C THR A 107 4.58 3.81 -18.48
N LEU A 108 4.31 3.62 -17.19
CA LEU A 108 5.13 4.18 -16.11
C LEU A 108 6.46 3.44 -15.96
N LYS A 109 6.48 2.11 -16.06
CA LYS A 109 7.71 1.30 -16.09
C LYS A 109 8.64 1.80 -17.20
N SER A 110 8.10 2.02 -18.40
CA SER A 110 8.86 2.58 -19.53
C SER A 110 9.32 4.02 -19.28
N GLN A 111 8.40 4.91 -18.90
CA GLN A 111 8.69 6.34 -18.72
C GLN A 111 9.77 6.59 -17.65
N TYR A 112 9.74 5.83 -16.57
CA TYR A 112 10.66 6.01 -15.46
C TYR A 112 11.81 5.00 -15.47
N SER A 113 11.84 4.00 -16.35
CA SER A 113 12.78 2.86 -16.24
C SER A 113 12.68 2.16 -14.88
N ALA A 114 11.44 1.86 -14.47
CA ALA A 114 11.12 1.26 -13.17
C ALA A 114 10.91 -0.26 -13.26
N ASP A 115 11.29 -0.97 -12.20
CA ASP A 115 11.13 -2.43 -12.07
C ASP A 115 9.69 -2.81 -11.71
N GLY A 116 8.98 -1.91 -11.01
CA GLY A 116 7.63 -2.15 -10.49
C GLY A 116 6.82 -0.86 -10.40
N VAL A 117 5.49 -1.01 -10.33
CA VAL A 117 4.55 0.09 -10.10
C VAL A 117 3.57 -0.33 -9.02
N SER A 118 3.39 0.53 -8.02
CA SER A 118 2.39 0.35 -6.98
C SER A 118 1.43 1.54 -7.00
N TYR A 119 0.16 1.30 -6.71
CA TYR A 119 -0.83 2.37 -6.63
C TYR A 119 -1.34 2.48 -5.21
N VAL A 120 -1.42 3.70 -4.69
CA VAL A 120 -2.07 4.00 -3.41
C VAL A 120 -3.29 4.87 -3.69
N VAL A 121 -4.47 4.28 -3.50
CA VAL A 121 -5.77 4.94 -3.71
C VAL A 121 -6.28 5.44 -2.38
N PHE A 122 -6.47 6.74 -2.21
CA PHE A 122 -7.21 7.29 -1.09
C PHE A 122 -8.65 7.55 -1.51
N ILE A 123 -9.61 7.16 -0.67
CA ILE A 123 -11.02 7.33 -0.95
C ILE A 123 -11.70 8.10 0.17
N GLU A 124 -12.31 9.23 -0.14
CA GLU A 124 -13.01 10.07 0.83
C GLU A 124 -14.47 9.63 1.00
N TYR A 125 -14.85 9.19 2.20
CA TYR A 125 -16.17 8.73 2.61
C TYR A 125 -16.63 9.41 3.89
N ASN A 126 -17.71 10.19 3.84
CA ASN A 126 -18.32 10.84 5.00
C ASN A 126 -17.29 11.64 5.85
N GLY A 127 -16.42 12.41 5.19
CA GLY A 127 -15.33 13.15 5.84
C GLY A 127 -14.22 12.27 6.45
N ARG A 128 -14.15 10.98 6.08
CA ARG A 128 -13.09 10.06 6.47
C ARG A 128 -12.36 9.56 5.22
N SER A 129 -11.06 9.33 5.34
CA SER A 129 -10.31 8.67 4.28
C SER A 129 -10.32 7.16 4.50
N SER A 130 -10.34 6.39 3.41
CA SER A 130 -9.98 4.97 3.31
C SER A 130 -8.85 4.82 2.30
N MET A 131 -8.08 3.74 2.32
CA MET A 131 -6.96 3.56 1.41
C MET A 131 -6.92 2.16 0.79
N MET A 132 -6.53 2.04 -0.47
CA MET A 132 -6.21 0.75 -1.11
C MET A 132 -4.82 0.76 -1.73
N CYS A 133 -4.13 -0.37 -1.64
CA CYS A 133 -2.89 -0.58 -2.40
C CYS A 133 -3.15 -1.55 -3.55
N LEU A 134 -2.57 -1.28 -4.73
CA LEU A 134 -2.69 -2.14 -5.91
C LEU A 134 -1.31 -2.60 -6.41
N SER A 135 -1.24 -3.86 -6.86
CA SER A 135 -0.10 -4.45 -7.57
C SER A 135 -0.50 -4.73 -9.01
N ASP A 136 0.18 -4.14 -9.99
CA ASP A 136 -0.11 -4.30 -11.43
C ASP A 136 -1.64 -4.22 -11.77
N ILE A 137 -2.38 -3.39 -11.02
CA ILE A 137 -3.84 -3.08 -11.10
C ILE A 137 -4.78 -4.02 -10.31
N ASP A 138 -4.27 -5.06 -9.67
CA ASP A 138 -5.04 -5.89 -8.74
C ASP A 138 -5.00 -5.33 -7.32
N ILE A 139 -6.14 -5.39 -6.62
CA ILE A 139 -6.24 -4.88 -5.23
C ILE A 139 -5.49 -5.82 -4.31
N VAL A 140 -4.47 -5.29 -3.63
CA VAL A 140 -3.69 -6.00 -2.62
C VAL A 140 -4.39 -5.91 -1.27
N SER A 141 -4.90 -4.74 -0.89
CA SER A 141 -5.60 -4.56 0.40
C SER A 141 -6.44 -3.28 0.45
N LEU A 142 -7.38 -3.28 1.39
CA LEU A 142 -8.17 -2.12 1.81
C LEU A 142 -7.86 -1.79 3.27
N VAL A 143 -7.16 -0.68 3.45
CA VAL A 143 -6.74 -0.15 4.73
C VAL A 143 -7.71 0.93 5.20
N ARG A 144 -8.14 0.83 6.45
CA ARG A 144 -8.79 1.94 7.14
C ARG A 144 -7.71 2.78 7.83
N PRO A 145 -7.52 4.05 7.44
CA PRO A 145 -6.69 5.00 8.19
C PRO A 145 -7.10 5.01 9.65
N GLY A 146 -6.12 4.82 10.54
CA GLY A 146 -6.34 4.78 11.98
C GLY A 146 -6.97 6.06 12.52
N ASN A 147 -7.61 5.95 13.69
CA ASN A 147 -8.25 7.08 14.37
C ASN A 147 -7.25 7.97 15.14
N SER A 148 -5.98 7.54 15.28
CA SER A 148 -4.89 8.31 15.90
C SER A 148 -3.78 8.59 14.88
N ALA A 149 -3.32 9.84 14.90
CA ALA A 149 -2.66 10.60 13.83
C ALA A 149 -1.45 9.95 13.14
N ALA A 150 -1.42 10.06 11.80
CA ALA A 150 -0.28 9.88 10.90
C ALA A 150 0.44 8.51 10.93
N ASP A 151 1.06 8.13 12.04
CA ASP A 151 2.02 7.04 12.14
C ASP A 151 1.44 5.67 11.80
N ASP A 152 0.16 5.45 12.09
CA ASP A 152 -0.54 4.21 11.74
C ASP A 152 -0.88 4.14 10.24
N THR A 153 -1.10 5.29 9.59
CA THR A 153 -1.38 5.34 8.15
C THR A 153 -0.11 5.03 7.35
N ALA A 154 1.01 5.69 7.64
CA ALA A 154 2.30 5.38 6.99
C ALA A 154 2.74 3.93 7.25
N ARG A 155 2.52 3.41 8.46
CA ARG A 155 2.76 2.00 8.78
C ARG A 155 1.92 1.08 7.90
N SER A 156 0.62 1.35 7.80
CA SER A 156 -0.27 0.53 6.98
C SER A 156 0.09 0.61 5.50
N ILE A 157 0.41 1.79 4.97
CA ILE A 157 0.95 1.94 3.60
C ILE A 157 2.20 1.08 3.42
N THR A 158 3.13 1.12 4.37
CA THR A 158 4.37 0.35 4.31
C THR A 158 4.10 -1.15 4.23
N HIS A 159 3.24 -1.66 5.11
CA HIS A 159 2.84 -3.07 5.14
C HIS A 159 2.27 -3.52 3.79
N GLU A 160 1.33 -2.75 3.24
CA GLU A 160 0.70 -3.12 1.96
C GLU A 160 1.60 -2.94 0.74
N LEU A 161 2.50 -1.95 0.75
CA LEU A 161 3.52 -1.83 -0.28
C LEU A 161 4.47 -3.04 -0.25
N MET A 162 4.82 -3.56 0.92
CA MET A 162 5.64 -4.78 1.03
C MET A 162 4.93 -6.00 0.42
N HIS A 163 3.61 -6.12 0.54
CA HIS A 163 2.85 -7.14 -0.21
C HIS A 163 2.94 -6.95 -1.72
N CYS A 164 2.97 -5.71 -2.23
CA CYS A 164 3.21 -5.45 -3.65
C CYS A 164 4.60 -5.91 -4.12
N TYR A 165 5.57 -6.03 -3.20
CA TYR A 165 6.89 -6.61 -3.45
C TYR A 165 6.94 -8.14 -3.27
N GLY A 166 5.83 -8.78 -2.91
CA GLY A 166 5.75 -10.22 -2.68
C GLY A 166 6.02 -10.65 -1.23
N ALA A 167 6.10 -9.73 -0.27
CA ALA A 167 6.21 -10.12 1.13
C ALA A 167 4.90 -10.78 1.59
N PRO A 168 4.93 -11.99 2.16
CA PRO A 168 3.75 -12.60 2.74
C PRO A 168 3.47 -12.04 4.14
N ASP A 169 2.21 -12.11 4.54
CA ASP A 169 1.83 -11.90 5.93
C ASP A 169 2.47 -12.97 6.82
N ILE A 170 2.83 -12.57 8.03
CA ILE A 170 3.43 -13.47 9.01
C ILE A 170 2.38 -13.92 10.03
N TYR A 171 1.33 -14.61 9.57
CA TYR A 171 0.32 -15.28 10.42
C TYR A 171 0.03 -16.71 9.94
N GLY A 172 -0.05 -17.66 10.89
CA GLY A 172 -0.53 -19.04 10.67
C GLY A 172 -0.23 -19.88 11.91
N ASP A 173 -1.08 -20.81 12.36
CA ASP A 173 -1.07 -21.29 13.76
C ASP A 173 0.30 -21.72 14.36
N ASN A 174 1.12 -22.47 13.62
CA ASN A 174 2.48 -22.85 14.07
C ASN A 174 3.53 -21.76 13.83
N VAL A 175 3.42 -21.04 12.71
CA VAL A 175 4.26 -19.89 12.33
C VAL A 175 3.99 -18.68 13.23
N ALA A 176 2.79 -18.58 13.77
CA ALA A 176 2.31 -17.51 14.60
C ALA A 176 3.10 -17.53 15.89
N ALA A 177 3.14 -18.65 16.62
CA ALA A 177 3.91 -18.76 17.86
C ALA A 177 5.39 -18.37 17.69
N TYR A 178 6.05 -18.87 16.63
CA TYR A 178 7.45 -18.54 16.33
C TYR A 178 7.61 -17.05 16.00
N SER A 179 6.80 -16.53 15.08
CA SER A 179 6.85 -15.13 14.68
C SER A 179 6.46 -14.17 15.80
N GLN A 180 5.61 -14.57 16.77
CA GLN A 180 5.30 -13.74 17.94
C GLN A 180 6.52 -13.44 18.80
N VAL A 181 7.44 -14.40 18.89
CA VAL A 181 8.64 -14.24 19.71
C VAL A 181 9.77 -13.63 18.88
N LYS A 182 10.00 -14.17 17.68
CA LYS A 182 11.15 -13.81 16.85
C LYS A 182 10.95 -12.50 16.09
N TYR A 183 9.74 -12.28 15.59
CA TYR A 183 9.39 -11.22 14.65
C TYR A 183 8.29 -10.32 15.17
N TYR A 184 8.26 -10.14 16.49
CA TYR A 184 7.24 -9.34 17.15
C TYR A 184 7.10 -7.94 16.54
N TYR A 185 8.23 -7.31 16.20
CA TYR A 185 8.31 -5.97 15.63
C TYR A 185 8.46 -5.95 14.10
N ASP A 186 8.10 -7.03 13.41
CA ASP A 186 8.13 -7.03 11.95
C ASP A 186 6.91 -6.31 11.36
N ILE A 187 7.15 -5.52 10.31
CA ILE A 187 6.10 -4.76 9.62
C ILE A 187 5.02 -5.66 9.03
N MET A 188 5.32 -6.89 8.62
CA MET A 188 4.40 -7.89 8.05
C MET A 188 3.62 -8.69 9.12
N ARG A 189 3.72 -8.31 10.41
CA ARG A 189 3.12 -9.05 11.54
C ARG A 189 2.05 -8.27 12.34
N VAL A 190 1.63 -7.07 11.92
CA VAL A 190 0.56 -6.24 12.56
C VAL A 190 0.91 -5.76 13.98
N ALA A 191 1.93 -6.29 14.64
CA ALA A 191 2.35 -5.91 15.98
C ALA A 191 3.29 -4.69 15.97
N GLY A 192 2.70 -3.51 16.11
CA GLY A 192 3.42 -2.26 16.35
C GLY A 192 2.56 -1.04 16.04
N ILE A 193 2.62 -0.02 16.89
CA ILE A 193 1.78 1.18 16.76
C ILE A 193 2.34 2.23 15.80
N SER A 194 3.63 2.14 15.44
CA SER A 194 4.30 3.11 14.56
C SER A 194 5.51 2.49 13.84
N LEU A 195 5.91 3.10 12.72
CA LEU A 195 7.09 2.68 11.95
C LEU A 195 8.40 2.74 12.75
N ASN A 196 8.51 3.63 13.74
CA ASN A 196 9.72 3.78 14.55
C ASN A 196 10.00 2.56 15.44
N SER A 197 8.98 1.74 15.72
CA SER A 197 9.11 0.53 16.51
C SER A 197 9.18 -0.73 15.64
N LEU A 198 9.14 -0.59 14.32
CA LEU A 198 9.04 -1.70 13.39
C LEU A 198 10.31 -1.87 12.56
N ASN A 199 10.46 -3.03 11.96
CA ASN A 199 11.50 -3.32 10.98
C ASN A 199 10.98 -4.24 9.86
N VAL A 200 11.74 -4.36 8.76
CA VAL A 200 11.63 -5.51 7.85
C VAL A 200 12.66 -6.54 8.30
N ASN A 201 12.21 -7.71 8.69
CA ASN A 201 13.02 -8.83 9.16
C ASN A 201 13.63 -9.61 7.99
N THR A 202 14.48 -10.58 8.31
CA THR A 202 15.20 -11.40 7.33
C THR A 202 14.26 -12.22 6.45
N TYR A 203 13.15 -12.73 7.01
CA TYR A 203 12.17 -13.50 6.25
C TYR A 203 11.46 -12.65 5.19
N ALA A 204 10.87 -11.52 5.59
CA ALA A 204 10.22 -10.59 4.67
C ALA A 204 11.22 -10.06 3.63
N ALA A 205 12.44 -9.71 4.05
CA ALA A 205 13.51 -9.28 3.16
C ALA A 205 13.91 -10.36 2.14
N TYR A 206 13.92 -11.63 2.54
CA TYR A 206 14.19 -12.75 1.63
C TYR A 206 13.06 -12.92 0.61
N CYS A 207 11.79 -12.89 1.06
CA CYS A 207 10.64 -13.05 0.18
C CYS A 207 10.59 -11.97 -0.92
N VAL A 208 11.00 -10.74 -0.61
CA VAL A 208 11.06 -9.64 -1.59
C VAL A 208 12.39 -9.55 -2.35
N GLY A 209 13.28 -10.54 -2.18
CA GLY A 209 14.56 -10.62 -2.89
C GLY A 209 15.61 -9.59 -2.46
N TRP A 210 15.48 -9.01 -1.26
CA TRP A 210 16.50 -8.11 -0.72
C TRP A 210 17.73 -8.83 -0.16
N THR A 211 17.55 -10.10 0.22
CA THR A 211 18.63 -10.99 0.66
C THR A 211 18.41 -12.38 0.08
N ASN A 212 19.50 -13.09 -0.20
CA ASN A 212 19.47 -14.48 -0.63
C ASN A 212 19.75 -15.46 0.54
N THR A 213 19.77 -14.95 1.77
CA THR A 213 20.08 -15.74 2.97
C THR A 213 18.96 -15.61 3.99
N LEU A 214 18.43 -16.77 4.39
CA LEU A 214 17.54 -16.94 5.54
C LEU A 214 18.33 -17.51 6.71
N LEU A 215 17.89 -17.22 7.94
CA LEU A 215 18.39 -17.96 9.09
C LEU A 215 17.88 -19.42 8.98
N THR A 216 18.69 -20.39 9.39
CA THR A 216 18.30 -21.81 9.33
C THR A 216 17.00 -22.08 10.11
N GLU A 217 16.81 -21.40 11.24
CA GLU A 217 15.58 -21.42 12.03
C GLU A 217 14.36 -20.88 11.27
N ASP A 218 14.53 -19.87 10.43
CA ASP A 218 13.46 -19.36 9.56
C ASP A 218 13.13 -20.37 8.48
N ALA A 219 14.15 -20.94 7.83
CA ALA A 219 13.95 -21.94 6.77
C ALA A 219 13.10 -23.13 7.25
N VAL A 220 13.33 -23.57 8.50
CA VAL A 220 12.56 -24.63 9.16
C VAL A 220 11.15 -24.16 9.53
N ALA A 221 11.02 -22.95 10.09
CA ALA A 221 9.72 -22.44 10.54
C ALA A 221 8.72 -22.22 9.39
N TYR A 222 9.21 -21.85 8.21
CA TYR A 222 8.40 -21.54 7.03
C TYR A 222 8.42 -22.63 5.94
N ASP A 223 8.96 -23.81 6.25
CA ASP A 223 8.96 -25.00 5.37
C ASP A 223 9.47 -24.72 3.94
N PHE A 224 10.65 -24.11 3.83
CA PHE A 224 11.30 -23.81 2.56
C PHE A 224 12.13 -24.97 1.98
N SER A 225 12.05 -26.17 2.57
CA SER A 225 12.89 -27.34 2.21
C SER A 225 12.43 -28.10 0.97
#